data_AF-A0A535XQ23-F1
#
_entry.id   AF-A0A535XQ23-F1
#
_cell.length_a   1.000
_cell.length_b   1.000
_cell.length_c   1.000
_cell.angle_alpha   90.00
_cell.angle_beta   90.00
_cell.angle_gamma   90.00
#
_symmetry.space_group_name_H-M   'P 1'
#
loop_
_entity.id
_entity.type
_entity.pdbx_description
1 polymer ?
#
loop_
_entity_poly.entity_id
_entity_poly.type
_entity_poly.pdbx_seq_one_letter_code
_entity_poly.pdbx_strand_id
1 'polypeptide(L)' 'MRALILTNEFPPHVYGGAGVHVDYLTRELRKLIEVEVRSFAGATTDEKGWRVRAYEPAHSL' A
#
# COMPACT_ATOMS: atom_id res chain seq x y z
N MET A 1 -3.19 13.07 12.03
CA MET A 1 -2.17 11.99 12.10
C MET A 1 -2.22 11.22 10.80
N ARG A 2 -1.07 10.78 10.27
CA ARG A 2 -0.98 10.04 9.00
C ARG A 2 -0.02 8.87 9.14
N ALA A 3 -0.46 7.68 8.73
CA ALA A 3 0.39 6.48 8.68
C ALA A 3 0.95 6.27 7.27
N LEU A 4 2.25 6.00 7.19
CA LEU A 4 2.92 5.53 5.98
C LEU A 4 3.21 4.03 6.14
N ILE A 5 2.66 3.21 5.25
CA ILE A 5 2.85 1.77 5.23
C ILE A 5 3.73 1.41 4.03
N LEU A 6 4.87 0.79 4.31
CA LEU A 6 5.80 0.30 3.29
C LEU A 6 5.64 -1.22 3.21
N THR A 7 5.34 -1.73 2.01
CA THR A 7 5.14 -3.16 1.77
C THR A 7 5.71 -3.54 0.42
N ASN A 8 6.19 -4.78 0.26
CA ASN A 8 6.60 -5.25 -1.06
C ASN A 8 5.37 -5.55 -1.94
N GLU A 9 4.33 -6.10 -1.33
CA GLU A 9 3.12 -6.59 -1.99
C GLU A 9 1.90 -5.77 -1.58
N PHE A 10 1.09 -5.40 -2.56
CA PHE A 10 -0.18 -4.71 -2.36
C PHE A 10 -1.12 -5.00 -3.54
N PRO A 11 -2.46 -4.96 -3.36
CA PRO A 11 -3.38 -5.24 -4.45
C PRO A 11 -3.10 -4.43 -5.74
N PRO A 12 -3.27 -5.05 -6.92
CA PRO A 12 -3.74 -6.42 -7.14
C PRO A 12 -2.68 -7.54 -7.01
N HIS A 13 -1.44 -7.23 -6.63
CA HIS A 13 -0.32 -8.18 -6.62
C HIS A 13 0.06 -8.59 -5.20
N VAL A 14 -0.66 -9.59 -4.67
CA VAL A 14 -0.43 -10.19 -3.35
C VAL A 14 -0.22 -11.69 -3.52
N TYR A 15 0.91 -12.20 -3.04
CA TYR A 15 1.33 -13.59 -3.20
C TYR A 15 1.66 -14.28 -1.87
N GLY A 16 1.84 -13.51 -0.78
CA GLY A 16 2.15 -14.01 0.55
C GLY A 16 1.25 -13.45 1.66
N GLY A 17 1.32 -14.07 2.84
CA GLY A 17 0.52 -13.67 4.00
C GLY A 17 0.81 -12.25 4.50
N ALA A 18 2.03 -11.73 4.26
CA ALA A 18 2.39 -10.37 4.61
C ALA A 18 1.61 -9.33 3.79
N GLY A 19 1.48 -9.53 2.47
CA GLY A 19 0.68 -8.65 1.61
C GLY A 19 -0.81 -8.69 1.97
N VAL A 20 -1.34 -9.88 2.29
CA VAL A 20 -2.71 -10.04 2.79
C VAL A 20 -2.91 -9.25 4.10
N HIS A 21 -1.95 -9.31 5.02
CA HIS A 21 -2.05 -8.57 6.27
C HIS A 21 -2.11 -7.06 6.03
N VAL A 22 -1.26 -6.52 5.15
CA VAL A 22 -1.23 -5.09 4.84
C VAL A 22 -2.51 -4.63 4.15
N ASP A 23 -3.06 -5.42 3.23
CA ASP A 23 -4.34 -5.11 2.57
C ASP A 23 -5.45 -4.92 3.61
N TYR A 24 -5.68 -5.91 4.48
CA TYR A 24 -6.74 -5.84 5.48
C TYR A 24 -6.48 -4.74 6.53
N LEU A 25 -5.24 -4.58 6.98
CA LEU A 25 -4.87 -3.52 7.92
C LEU A 25 -5.18 -2.14 7.35
N THR A 26 -4.72 -1.85 6.13
CA THR A 26 -4.87 -0.52 5.52
C THR A 26 -6.33 -0.21 5.18
N ARG A 27 -7.13 -1.22 4.79
CA ARG A 27 -8.57 -1.08 4.56
C ARG A 27 -9.34 -0.62 5.79
N GLU A 28 -8.99 -1.11 6.97
CA GLU A 28 -9.64 -0.72 8.23
C GLU A 28 -9.03 0.55 8.81
N LEU A 29 -7.70 0.70 8.73
CA LEU A 29 -6.99 1.86 9.26
C LEU A 29 -7.37 3.17 8.56
N ARG A 30 -7.63 3.13 7.24
CA ARG A 30 -8.03 4.31 6.46
C ARG A 30 -9.39 4.89 6.87
N LYS A 31 -10.18 4.15 7.66
CA LYS A 31 -11.44 4.65 8.24
C LYS A 31 -11.21 5.55 9.46
N LEU A 32 -10.02 5.48 10.06
CA LEU A 32 -9.68 6.14 11.32
C LEU A 32 -8.70 7.28 11.14
N ILE A 33 -7.72 7.13 10.24
CA ILE A 33 -6.66 8.10 9.98
C ILE A 33 -6.33 8.16 8.49
N GLU A 34 -5.56 9.18 8.08
CA GLU A 34 -4.98 9.22 6.74
C GLU A 34 -3.95 8.10 6.57
N VAL A 35 -4.02 7.39 5.45
CA VAL A 35 -3.10 6.28 5.13
C VAL A 35 -2.47 6.50 3.76
N GLU A 36 -1.16 6.30 3.72
CA GLU A 36 -0.39 6.19 2.48
C GLU A 36 0.29 4.82 2.43
N VAL A 37 0.10 4.09 1.34
CA VAL A 37 0.76 2.82 1.06
C VAL A 37 1.77 3.03 -0.06
N ARG A 38 2.98 2.51 0.12
CA ARG A 38 4.00 2.44 -0.95
C ARG A 38 4.43 1.01 -1.14
N SER A 39 4.41 0.57 -2.39
CA SER A 39 4.77 -0.79 -2.77
C SER A 39 5.55 -0.82 -4.08
N PHE A 40 6.07 -1.99 -4.42
CA PHE A 40 6.75 -2.22 -5.71
C PHE A 40 5.83 -2.87 -6.75
N ALA A 41 4.57 -3.09 -6.39
CA ALA A 41 3.54 -3.63 -7.27
C ALA A 41 2.19 -3.03 -6.89
N GLY A 42 1.33 -2.73 -7.86
CA GLY A 42 -0.01 -2.21 -7.57
C GLY A 42 -0.49 -1.14 -8.52
N ALA A 43 -1.76 -0.77 -8.37
CA ALA A 43 -2.30 0.44 -8.98
C ALA A 43 -1.98 1.66 -8.10
N THR A 44 -1.70 2.80 -8.72
CA THR A 44 -1.57 4.06 -7.99
C THR A 44 -2.95 4.70 -7.81
N THR A 45 -3.20 5.27 -6.62
CA THR A 45 -4.45 5.96 -6.29
C THR A 45 -4.13 7.19 -5.46
N ASP A 46 -4.76 8.32 -5.78
CA ASP A 46 -4.65 9.56 -5.02
C ASP A 46 -6.04 10.09 -4.69
N GLU A 47 -6.52 9.74 -3.51
CA GLU A 47 -7.80 10.18 -2.95
C GLU A 47 -7.55 10.93 -1.63
N LYS A 48 -8.50 11.78 -1.23
CA LYS A 48 -8.37 12.53 0.02
C LYS A 48 -8.30 11.57 1.22
N GLY A 49 -7.15 11.56 1.90
CA GLY A 49 -6.89 10.70 3.06
C GLY A 49 -6.50 9.26 2.73
N TRP A 50 -6.43 8.88 1.44
CA TRP A 50 -6.06 7.54 0.98
C TRP A 50 -5.14 7.64 -0.24
N ARG A 51 -3.87 7.23 -0.07
CA ARG A 51 -2.91 7.20 -1.17
C ARG A 51 -2.26 5.83 -1.29
N VAL A 52 -2.14 5.35 -2.53
CA VAL A 52 -1.38 4.15 -2.88
C VAL A 52 -0.42 4.52 -3.99
N ARG A 53 0.87 4.22 -3.83
CA ARG A 53 1.89 4.47 -4.85
C ARG A 53 2.69 3.21 -5.11
N ALA A 54 2.74 2.80 -6.38
CA ALA A 54 3.63 1.76 -6.85
C ALA A 54 4.92 2.39 -7.40
N TYR A 55 6.05 1.74 -7.13
CA TYR A 55 7.38 2.13 -7.60
C TYR A 55 8.03 0.97 -8.35
N GLU A 56 8.88 1.28 -9.33
CA GLU A 56 9.72 0.25 -9.93
C GLU A 56 10.77 -0.23 -8.93
N PRO A 57 11.01 -1.56 -8.82
CA PRO A 57 12.08 -2.08 -7.99
C PRO A 57 13.45 -1.58 -8.48
N ALA A 58 14.32 -1.20 -7.54
CA ALA A 58 15.64 -0.65 -7.87
C ALA A 58 16.59 -1.63 -8.60
N HIS A 59 16.32 -2.94 -8.56
CA HIS A 59 17.11 -3.94 -9.28
C HIS A 59 16.78 -4.02 -10.78
N SER A 60 15.78 -3.26 -11.24
CA SER A 60 15.39 -3.14 -12.65
C SER A 60 15.95 -1.87 -13.31
N LEU A 61 16.71 -1.05 -12.57
CA LEU A 61 17.35 0.19 -13.03
C LEU A 61 18.80 -0.04 -13.47
#